data_AF-A0A372G9N2-F1
#
_entry.id   AF-A0A372G9N2-F1
#
_cell.length_a   1.000
_cell.length_b   1.000
_cell.length_c   1.000
_cell.angle_alpha   90.00
_cell.angle_beta   90.00
_cell.angle_gamma   90.00
#
_symmetry.space_group_name_H-M   'P 1'
#
loop_
_entity.id
_entity.type
_entity.pdbx_description
1 polymer ?
#
loop_
_entity_poly.entity_id
_entity_poly.type
_entity_poly.pdbx_seq_one_letter_code
_entity_poly.pdbx_strand_id
1 'polypeptide(L)'
;MTATALAAPAPVCDSEIIGDEVTVPQWGTKAAAAWSVQCPEARNLRAEVTYVTGRTVVAETDVAAGEQWEALDFSPSFDGSGVNSVVEIYENGELLDQLAINWD
;
A
#
# COMPACT_ATOMS: atom_id res chain seq x y z
N MET A 1 42.88 17.29 -6.26
CA MET A 1 41.50 17.13 -6.79
C MET A 1 40.78 16.18 -5.83
N THR A 2 39.85 16.70 -5.03
CA THR A 2 39.08 15.90 -4.08
C THR A 2 37.98 15.21 -4.87
N ALA A 3 38.03 13.88 -4.96
CA ALA A 3 36.95 13.12 -5.57
C ALA A 3 35.70 13.29 -4.72
N THR A 4 34.64 13.85 -5.31
CA THR A 4 33.32 13.89 -4.68
C THR A 4 32.84 12.45 -4.56
N ALA A 5 32.88 11.90 -3.35
CA ALA A 5 32.31 10.59 -3.09
C ALA A 5 30.81 10.66 -3.39
N LEU A 6 30.34 9.79 -4.28
CA LEU A 6 28.90 9.58 -4.44
C LEU A 6 28.36 9.11 -3.10
N ALA A 7 27.38 9.84 -2.57
CA ALA A 7 26.64 9.41 -1.40
C ALA A 7 26.02 8.04 -1.69
N ALA A 8 26.07 7.12 -0.72
CA ALA A 8 25.35 5.86 -0.82
C ALA A 8 23.85 6.17 -1.04
N PRO A 9 23.14 5.37 -1.86
CA PRO A 9 21.69 5.51 -1.98
C PRO A 9 21.07 5.43 -0.59
N ALA A 10 20.11 6.32 -0.33
CA ALA A 10 19.38 6.30 0.93
C ALA A 10 18.67 4.93 1.07
N PRO A 11 18.59 4.38 2.29
CA PRO A 11 17.75 3.22 2.55
C PRO A 11 16.30 3.55 2.16
N VAL A 12 15.71 2.74 1.30
CA VAL A 12 14.29 2.84 0.89
C VAL A 12 13.44 1.93 1.78
N CYS A 13 12.14 2.21 1.87
CA CYS A 13 11.21 1.29 2.53
C CYS A 13 11.03 0.01 1.71
N ASP A 14 10.73 -1.10 2.41
CA ASP A 14 10.25 -2.33 1.81
C ASP A 14 8.72 -2.32 1.83
N SER A 15 8.08 -2.64 0.71
CA SER A 15 6.62 -2.71 0.59
C SER A 15 6.14 -4.04 0.01
N GLU A 16 4.95 -4.44 0.42
CA GLU A 16 4.20 -5.56 -0.14
C GLU A 16 2.75 -5.14 -0.36
N ILE A 17 2.19 -5.50 -1.51
CA ILE A 17 0.79 -5.28 -1.86
C ILE A 17 0.17 -6.61 -2.27
N ILE A 18 -1.00 -6.94 -1.72
CA ILE A 18 -1.73 -8.16 -2.06
C ILE A 18 -3.22 -7.90 -2.23
N GLY A 19 -3.87 -8.68 -3.10
CA GLY A 19 -5.31 -8.89 -3.07
C GLY A 19 -5.63 -10.15 -2.28
N ASP A 20 -6.51 -10.06 -1.30
CA ASP A 20 -6.86 -11.20 -0.44
C ASP A 20 -8.35 -11.25 -0.09
N GLU A 21 -8.85 -12.45 0.26
CA GLU A 21 -10.19 -12.67 0.75
C GLU A 21 -10.19 -12.77 2.28
N VAL A 22 -10.67 -11.71 2.94
CA VAL A 22 -10.63 -11.60 4.40
C VAL A 22 -11.99 -11.93 5.00
N THR A 23 -12.03 -12.86 5.96
CA THR A 23 -13.27 -13.20 6.69
C THR A 23 -13.50 -12.22 7.84
N VAL A 24 -14.56 -11.41 7.73
CA VAL A 24 -14.94 -10.43 8.76
C VAL A 24 -16.15 -10.95 9.54
N PRO A 25 -16.06 -11.03 10.89
CA PRO A 25 -17.21 -11.40 11.71
C PRO A 25 -18.41 -10.50 11.40
N GLN A 26 -19.58 -11.11 11.16
CA GLN A 26 -20.85 -10.46 10.77
C GLN A 26 -21.00 -10.06 9.29
N TRP A 27 -19.92 -9.93 8.52
CA TRP A 27 -20.00 -9.56 7.09
C TRP A 27 -19.70 -10.72 6.14
N GLY A 28 -19.10 -11.80 6.65
CA GLY A 28 -18.63 -12.92 5.84
C GLY A 28 -17.28 -12.64 5.19
N THR A 29 -16.95 -13.40 4.15
CA THR A 29 -15.73 -13.21 3.36
C THR A 29 -15.87 -12.00 2.45
N LYS A 30 -14.88 -11.12 2.46
CA LYS A 30 -14.81 -9.90 1.66
C LYS A 30 -13.44 -9.81 1.00
N ALA A 31 -13.42 -9.59 -0.32
CA ALA A 31 -12.19 -9.24 -1.02
C ALA A 31 -11.65 -7.90 -0.53
N ALA A 32 -10.34 -7.80 -0.38
CA ALA A 32 -9.64 -6.61 0.08
C ALA A 32 -8.34 -6.39 -0.70
N ALA A 33 -7.95 -5.13 -0.84
CA ALA A 33 -6.59 -4.73 -1.18
C ALA A 33 -5.86 -4.46 0.13
N ALA A 34 -4.77 -5.17 0.40
CA ALA A 34 -3.98 -5.01 1.60
C ALA A 34 -2.54 -4.63 1.24
N TRP A 35 -1.89 -3.89 2.15
CA TRP A 35 -0.51 -3.50 1.99
C TRP A 35 0.23 -3.51 3.32
N SER A 36 1.53 -3.77 3.25
CA SER A 36 2.47 -3.60 4.34
C SER A 36 3.67 -2.77 3.87
N VAL A 37 4.16 -1.88 4.73
CA VAL A 37 5.36 -1.09 4.43
C VAL A 37 6.22 -0.99 5.69
N GLN A 38 7.49 -1.35 5.58
CA GLN A 38 8.47 -1.20 6.66
C GLN A 38 9.61 -0.29 6.21
N CYS A 39 9.93 0.72 7.02
CA CYS A 39 10.95 1.70 6.69
C CYS A 39 12.14 1.61 7.67
N PRO A 40 13.39 1.64 7.18
CA PRO A 40 14.60 1.65 8.03
C PRO A 40 14.77 2.97 8.81
N GLU A 41 14.10 4.03 8.38
CA GLU A 41 14.10 5.36 8.99
C GLU A 41 12.66 5.86 9.13
N ALA A 42 12.45 6.94 9.88
CA ALA A 42 11.13 7.55 9.96
C ALA A 42 10.74 8.15 8.59
N ARG A 43 9.51 7.88 8.16
CA ARG A 43 8.99 8.25 6.84
C ARG A 43 7.52 8.63 6.91
N ASN A 44 7.11 9.51 6.01
CA ASN A 44 5.69 9.73 5.70
C ASN A 44 5.31 8.80 4.54
N LEU A 45 4.26 8.02 4.74
CA LEU A 45 3.77 7.04 3.79
C LEU A 45 2.34 7.35 3.40
N ARG A 46 2.02 7.14 2.12
CA ARG A 46 0.65 7.25 1.59
C ARG A 46 0.34 6.03 0.72
N ALA A 47 -0.81 5.42 0.94
CA ALA A 47 -1.39 4.42 0.06
C ALA A 47 -2.62 5.00 -0.64
N GLU A 48 -2.71 4.80 -1.95
CA GLU A 48 -3.89 5.12 -2.75
C GLU A 48 -4.42 3.85 -3.41
N VAL A 49 -5.71 3.57 -3.23
CA VAL A 49 -6.41 2.47 -3.91
C VAL A 49 -7.44 3.06 -4.86
N THR A 50 -7.27 2.82 -6.16
CA THR A 50 -8.21 3.23 -7.20
C THR A 50 -8.93 2.01 -7.75
N TYR A 51 -10.20 1.85 -7.41
CA TYR A 51 -11.05 0.79 -7.93
C TYR A 51 -11.62 1.15 -9.31
N VAL A 52 -11.82 0.17 -10.18
CA VAL A 52 -12.43 0.38 -11.52
C VAL A 52 -13.87 0.91 -11.45
N THR A 53 -14.51 0.85 -10.28
CA THR A 53 -15.82 1.46 -10.02
C THR A 53 -15.76 2.99 -9.89
N GLY A 54 -14.56 3.57 -9.82
CA GLY A 54 -14.34 5.00 -9.60
C GLY A 54 -14.25 5.42 -8.13
N ARG A 55 -14.34 4.48 -7.18
CA ARG A 55 -14.02 4.75 -5.77
C ARG A 55 -12.51 4.83 -5.61
N THR A 56 -12.05 5.89 -4.95
CA THR A 56 -10.66 6.04 -4.53
C THR A 56 -10.58 6.12 -3.01
N VAL A 57 -9.61 5.44 -2.43
CA VAL A 57 -9.28 5.48 -0.99
C VAL A 57 -7.86 5.95 -0.84
N VAL A 58 -7.64 6.86 0.11
CA VAL A 58 -6.32 7.36 0.48
C VAL A 58 -6.12 7.10 1.98
N ALA A 59 -5.01 6.47 2.32
CA ALA A 59 -4.55 6.31 3.69
C ALA A 59 -3.14 6.89 3.80
N GLU A 60 -2.88 7.68 4.85
CA GLU A 60 -1.60 8.34 5.06
C GLU A 60 -1.19 8.20 6.52
N THR A 61 0.10 7.96 6.76
CA THR A 61 0.64 7.82 8.12
C THR A 61 2.11 8.20 8.17
N ASP A 62 2.55 8.68 9.33
CA ASP A 62 3.97 8.74 9.67
C ASP A 62 4.35 7.43 10.37
N VAL A 63 5.40 6.76 9.89
CA VAL A 63 5.97 5.55 10.52
C VAL A 63 7.29 5.87 11.19
N ALA A 64 7.53 5.32 12.38
CA ALA A 64 8.83 5.42 13.01
C ALA A 64 9.84 4.47 12.35
N ALA A 65 11.13 4.74 12.56
CA ALA A 65 12.21 3.89 12.05
C ALA A 65 12.09 2.45 12.59
N GLY A 66 12.08 1.47 11.69
CA GLY A 66 11.95 0.05 12.00
C GLY A 66 10.52 -0.44 12.25
N GLU A 67 9.53 0.46 12.31
CA GLU A 67 8.13 0.07 12.43
C GLU A 67 7.53 -0.31 11.07
N GLN A 68 6.51 -1.16 11.13
CA GLN A 68 5.74 -1.61 9.99
C GLN A 68 4.35 -1.00 10.04
N TRP A 69 3.90 -0.46 8.92
CA TRP A 69 2.52 -0.05 8.70
C TRP A 69 1.80 -1.12 7.90
N GLU A 70 0.67 -1.59 8.43
CA GLU A 70 -0.21 -2.54 7.76
C GLU A 70 -1.63 -1.95 7.71
N ALA A 71 -2.25 -2.02 6.54
CA ALA A 71 -3.64 -1.63 6.37
C ALA A 71 -4.27 -2.36 5.17
N LEU A 72 -5.59 -2.23 5.07
CA LEU A 72 -6.38 -2.80 3.98
C LEU A 72 -7.60 -1.93 3.69
N ASP A 73 -8.12 -2.04 2.47
CA ASP A 73 -9.44 -1.55 2.10
C ASP A 73 -10.26 -2.65 1.42
N PHE A 74 -11.51 -2.79 1.85
CA PHE A 74 -12.42 -3.78 1.29
C PHE A 74 -12.97 -3.32 -0.06
N SER A 75 -13.08 -4.28 -0.97
CA SER A 75 -13.71 -4.13 -2.27
C SER A 75 -15.08 -3.44 -2.15
N PRO A 76 -15.42 -2.47 -3.02
CA PRO A 76 -16.68 -1.74 -2.96
C PRO A 76 -17.90 -2.56 -3.45
N SER A 77 -17.77 -3.87 -3.64
CA SER A 77 -18.88 -4.75 -4.00
C SER A 77 -19.80 -5.01 -2.81
N PHE A 78 -21.11 -5.05 -3.06
CA PHE A 78 -22.09 -5.30 -1.99
C PHE A 78 -22.05 -6.75 -1.50
N ASP A 79 -21.86 -7.70 -2.41
CA ASP A 79 -21.77 -9.13 -2.11
C ASP A 79 -20.43 -9.54 -1.52
N GLY A 80 -19.37 -8.73 -1.65
CA GLY A 80 -18.03 -9.03 -1.15
C GLY A 80 -17.07 -9.56 -2.20
N SER A 81 -17.51 -9.68 -3.46
CA SER A 81 -16.66 -10.05 -4.60
C SER A 81 -15.50 -9.08 -4.82
N GLY A 82 -14.42 -9.58 -5.40
CA GLY A 82 -13.30 -8.76 -5.82
C GLY A 82 -13.68 -7.77 -6.91
N VAL A 83 -13.15 -6.55 -6.81
CA VAL A 83 -13.26 -5.52 -7.85
C VAL A 83 -11.84 -5.12 -8.21
N ASN A 84 -11.55 -5.10 -9.52
CA ASN A 84 -10.23 -4.72 -10.00
C ASN A 84 -9.83 -3.35 -9.48
N SER A 85 -8.56 -3.23 -9.10
CA SER A 85 -8.02 -2.00 -8.53
C SER A 85 -6.55 -1.85 -8.84
N VAL A 86 -6.07 -0.62 -8.70
CA VAL A 86 -4.65 -0.30 -8.64
C VAL A 86 -4.37 0.23 -7.24
N VAL A 87 -3.34 -0.31 -6.60
CA VAL A 87 -2.82 0.18 -5.32
C VAL A 87 -1.47 0.81 -5.60
N GLU A 88 -1.25 2.01 -5.06
CA GLU A 88 0.00 2.76 -5.16
C GLU A 88 0.47 3.16 -3.77
N ILE A 89 1.73 2.86 -3.46
CA ILE A 89 2.38 3.26 -2.22
C ILE A 89 3.38 4.38 -2.53
N TYR A 90 3.35 5.43 -1.72
CA TYR A 90 4.21 6.59 -1.84
C TYR A 90 5.05 6.76 -0.56
N GLU A 91 6.34 7.04 -0.72
CA GLU A 91 7.29 7.42 0.33
C GLU A 91 7.64 8.90 0.18
N ASN A 92 7.32 9.73 1.17
CA ASN A 92 7.54 11.19 1.15
C ASN A 92 7.01 11.89 -0.12
N GLY A 93 5.93 11.37 -0.71
CA GLY A 93 5.31 11.88 -1.93
C GLY A 93 5.85 11.33 -3.24
N GLU A 94 6.89 10.49 -3.22
CA GLU A 94 7.40 9.77 -4.39
C GLU A 94 6.82 8.36 -4.46
N LEU A 95 6.51 7.87 -5.67
CA LEU A 95 5.97 6.51 -5.84
C LEU A 95 7.04 5.48 -5.46
N LEU A 96 6.72 4.64 -4.49
CA LEU A 96 7.54 3.53 -4.03
C LEU A 96 7.19 2.24 -4.78
N ASP A 97 5.90 1.89 -4.81
CA ASP A 97 5.43 0.61 -5.37
C ASP A 97 4.01 0.73 -5.93
N GLN A 98 3.67 -0.16 -6.86
CA GLN A 98 2.38 -0.22 -7.53
C GLN A 98 2.00 -1.65 -7.90
N LEU A 99 0.75 -2.03 -7.62
CA LEU A 99 0.19 -3.29 -8.07
C LEU A 99 -1.22 -3.11 -8.63
N ALA A 100 -1.46 -3.68 -9.81
CA ALA A 100 -2.79 -3.88 -10.34
C ALA A 100 -3.34 -5.23 -9.84
N ILE A 101 -4.38 -5.18 -9.01
CA ILE A 101 -5.08 -6.37 -8.49
C ILE A 101 -6.25 -6.66 -9.44
N ASN A 102 -6.19 -7.81 -10.11
CA ASN A 102 -7.25 -8.31 -10.98
C ASN A 102 -7.94 -9.49 -10.29
N TRP A 103 -9.25 -9.40 -10.15
CA TRP A 103 -10.13 -10.43 -9.62
C TRP A 103 -10.91 -11.06 -10.78
N ASP A 104 -10.84 -12.39 -10.88
CA ASP A 104 -11.54 -13.20 -11.90
C ASP A 104 -12.94 -13.64 -11.44
#